data_AF-A0A525IF71-F1
#
_entry.id   AF-A0A525IF71-F1
#
_cell.length_a   1.000
_cell.length_b   1.000
_cell.length_c   1.000
_cell.angle_alpha   90.00
_cell.angle_beta   90.00
_cell.angle_gamma   90.00
#
_symmetry.space_group_name_H-M   'P 1'
#
loop_
_entity.id
_entity.type
_entity.pdbx_description
1 polymer ?
#
loop_
_entity_poly.entity_id
_entity_poly.type
_entity_poly.pdbx_seq_one_letter_code
_entity_poly.pdbx_strand_id
1 'polypeptide(L)'
;MNEILFRIGELPVRTGEALIGFGVLALILLLVIAVVIARSGRRGLEMAMAQAMRADELEERVGEMLRAQSEATGRVDAMGQALAGRQAEMARAVNERLDTVTHRVGQSMEQTTRNTMDSLRVLHERLGIIDNAHKNLTDLTSQVTTLRDVLANKQSRGAFGQARMEAIVQDGMPKGAYEFQHTLSTGKRPDCVVFLPDQRPLCIDAKFPLEAITALHDARTDEEKKIATQRLRADVMKHVGDIAEKYLIAGETQDTALMFVPSESVYAEIHDGFDDVIQKAYRARVVLVSPSLLMLAIQVMQQILKDARMRDAADQIRTEVLNLGDDLTRLRERVLKLQKHFSDANEDVRQILISADKIEKRAGRIEELDFSKTEAPVESPRLVKPATPELFPLPRKLQAGE
;
A
#
# COMPACT_ATOMS: atom_id res chain seq x y z
N MET A 1 35.21 56.07 132.11
CA MET A 1 35.54 54.64 131.89
C MET A 1 34.90 54.24 130.58
N ASN A 2 35.41 54.66 129.40
CA ASN A 2 36.77 54.58 128.84
C ASN A 2 37.28 53.15 128.69
N GLU A 3 37.08 52.57 127.51
CA GLU A 3 38.15 51.96 126.72
C GLU A 3 37.78 52.03 125.23
N ILE A 4 38.53 52.84 124.48
CA ILE A 4 38.44 53.03 123.03
C ILE A 4 39.39 51.99 122.42
N LEU A 5 38.87 50.95 121.75
CA LEU A 5 39.71 49.81 121.33
C LEU A 5 40.60 50.16 120.12
N PHE A 6 40.11 51.01 119.21
CA PHE A 6 40.92 51.58 118.13
C PHE A 6 40.20 52.79 117.51
N ARG A 7 40.96 53.75 116.97
CA ARG A 7 40.42 54.84 116.13
C ARG A 7 40.59 54.45 114.66
N ILE A 8 39.50 54.35 113.93
CA ILE A 8 39.52 54.25 112.47
C ILE A 8 39.08 55.63 111.95
N GLY A 9 40.05 56.49 111.59
CA GLY A 9 39.83 57.90 111.26
C GLY A 9 39.63 58.79 112.50
N GLU A 10 38.71 59.76 112.43
CA GLU A 10 38.36 60.66 113.55
C GLU A 10 37.31 60.09 114.53
N LEU A 11 36.81 58.87 114.30
CA LEU A 11 35.73 58.26 115.10
C LEU A 11 36.28 57.24 116.11
N PRO A 12 36.05 57.40 117.44
CA PRO A 12 36.43 56.41 118.43
C PRO A 12 35.41 55.25 118.45
N VAL A 13 35.83 54.06 118.03
CA VAL A 13 34.97 52.87 117.98
C VAL A 13 34.88 52.21 119.36
N ARG A 14 33.65 51.94 119.81
CA ARG A 14 33.34 51.34 121.11
C ARG A 14 33.10 49.83 120.97
N THR A 15 33.37 49.03 122.01
CA THR A 15 33.25 47.56 122.00
C THR A 15 31.88 47.03 121.53
N GLY A 16 30.79 47.76 121.80
CA GLY A 16 29.45 47.43 121.31
C GLY A 16 29.31 47.52 119.79
N GLU A 17 30.02 48.44 119.12
CA GLU A 17 29.94 48.62 117.67
C GLU A 17 30.71 47.52 116.91
N ALA A 18 31.79 46.99 117.50
CA ALA A 18 32.55 45.88 116.91
C ALA A 18 31.75 44.56 116.86
N LEU A 19 30.98 44.25 117.92
CA LEU A 19 30.09 43.08 117.95
C LEU A 19 28.96 43.17 116.92
N ILE A 20 28.38 44.35 116.74
CA ILE A 20 27.36 44.62 115.71
C ILE A 20 27.97 44.44 114.31
N GLY A 21 29.17 44.97 114.06
CA GLY A 21 29.87 44.79 112.79
C GLY A 21 30.15 43.32 112.45
N PHE A 22 30.60 42.52 113.43
CA PHE A 22 30.86 41.09 113.23
C PHE A 22 29.58 40.30 112.96
N GLY A 23 28.47 40.64 113.65
CA GLY A 23 27.16 40.05 113.40
C GLY A 23 26.63 40.34 111.99
N VAL A 24 26.78 41.58 111.52
CA VAL A 24 26.38 41.97 110.15
C VAL A 24 27.23 41.24 109.11
N LEU A 25 28.55 41.12 109.33
CA LEU A 25 29.43 40.43 108.40
C LEU A 25 29.12 38.93 108.31
N ALA A 26 28.84 38.28 109.44
CA ALA A 26 28.41 36.87 109.47
C ALA A 26 27.07 36.66 108.75
N LEU A 27 26.13 37.59 108.89
CA LEU A 27 24.83 37.53 108.22
C LEU A 27 24.96 37.72 106.70
N ILE A 28 25.83 38.63 106.25
CA ILE A 28 26.15 38.81 104.83
C ILE A 28 26.80 37.54 104.27
N LEU A 29 27.73 36.93 105.00
CA LEU A 29 28.39 35.69 104.56
C LEU A 29 27.38 34.54 104.39
N LEU A 30 26.47 34.37 105.36
CA LEU A 30 25.39 33.38 105.25
C LEU A 30 24.46 33.66 104.06
N LEU A 31 24.14 34.93 103.81
CA LEU A 31 23.29 35.32 102.69
C LEU A 31 23.98 35.05 101.34
N VAL A 32 25.29 35.29 101.24
CA VAL A 32 26.08 34.96 100.04
C VAL A 32 26.12 33.44 99.82
N ILE A 33 26.36 32.65 100.87
CA ILE A 33 26.36 31.18 100.79
C ILE A 33 24.98 30.66 100.34
N ALA A 34 23.90 31.19 100.92
CA ALA A 34 22.54 30.83 100.54
C ALA A 34 22.24 31.17 99.07
N VAL A 35 22.69 32.34 98.59
CA VAL A 35 22.52 32.75 97.18
C VAL A 35 23.33 31.85 96.23
N VAL A 36 24.54 31.44 96.63
CA VAL A 36 25.37 30.53 95.81
C VAL A 36 24.74 29.14 95.71
N ILE A 37 24.22 28.58 96.80
CA ILE A 37 23.52 27.29 96.82
C ILE A 37 22.21 27.36 96.02
N ALA A 38 21.44 28.44 96.17
CA ALA A 38 20.21 28.64 95.41
C ALA A 38 20.48 28.80 93.89
N ARG A 39 21.60 29.42 93.51
CA ARG A 39 22.01 29.54 92.10
C ARG A 39 22.58 28.25 91.52
N SER A 40 23.31 27.44 92.30
CA SER A 40 23.84 26.16 91.82
C SER A 40 22.74 25.12 91.63
N GLY A 41 21.75 25.08 92.53
CA GLY A 41 20.60 24.17 92.42
C GLY A 41 19.74 24.40 91.17
N ARG A 42 19.56 25.67 90.75
CA ARG A 42 18.81 26.00 89.52
C ARG A 42 19.52 25.58 88.23
N ARG A 43 20.85 25.71 88.17
CA ARG A 43 21.64 25.30 86.99
C ARG A 43 21.70 23.78 86.80
N GLY A 44 21.64 23.00 87.88
CA GLY A 44 21.61 21.53 87.80
C GLY A 44 20.32 20.98 87.18
N LEU A 45 19.17 21.59 87.50
CA LEU A 45 17.86 21.18 86.99
C LEU A 45 17.68 21.48 85.49
N GLU A 46 18.14 22.65 85.04
CA GLU A 46 18.06 23.03 83.62
C GLU A 46 18.91 22.11 82.72
N MET A 47 20.09 21.69 83.18
CA MET A 47 20.93 20.77 82.41
C MET A 47 20.35 19.35 82.34
N ALA A 48 19.74 18.86 83.42
CA ALA A 48 19.06 17.55 83.42
C ALA A 48 17.85 17.54 82.49
N MET A 49 17.04 18.60 82.49
CA MET A 49 15.90 18.74 81.58
C MET A 49 16.33 18.87 80.11
N ALA A 50 17.41 19.61 79.83
CA ALA A 50 17.95 19.74 78.48
C ALA A 50 18.53 18.42 77.93
N GLN A 51 19.07 17.56 78.79
CA GLN A 51 19.54 16.23 78.38
C GLN A 51 18.39 15.26 78.12
N ALA A 52 17.34 15.30 78.94
CA ALA A 52 16.14 14.47 78.74
C ALA A 52 15.42 14.81 77.42
N MET A 53 15.25 16.10 77.12
CA MET A 53 14.63 16.53 75.85
C MET A 53 15.45 16.13 74.61
N ARG A 54 16.79 16.16 74.70
CA ARG A 54 17.67 15.70 73.61
C ARG A 54 17.62 14.19 73.42
N ALA A 55 17.40 13.43 74.48
CA ALA A 55 17.26 11.97 74.39
C ALA A 55 15.94 11.58 73.70
N ASP A 56 14.82 12.21 74.10
CA ASP A 56 13.51 12.00 73.45
C ASP A 56 13.56 12.38 71.95
N GLU A 57 14.15 13.54 71.62
CA GLU A 57 14.26 14.00 70.24
C GLU A 57 15.13 13.08 69.37
N LEU A 58 16.13 12.43 69.96
CA LEU A 58 16.96 11.44 69.28
C LEU A 58 16.20 10.11 69.06
N GLU A 59 15.45 9.63 70.05
CA GLU A 59 14.63 8.43 69.89
C GLU A 59 13.53 8.61 68.84
N GLU A 60 12.89 9.78 68.81
CA GLU A 60 11.87 10.11 67.81
C GLU A 60 12.47 10.16 66.40
N ARG A 61 13.63 10.84 66.22
CA ARG A 61 14.35 10.88 64.93
C ARG A 61 14.82 9.51 64.46
N VAL A 62 15.28 8.65 65.36
CA VAL A 62 15.68 7.28 65.02
C VAL A 62 14.45 6.43 64.64
N GLY A 63 13.33 6.61 65.34
CA GLY A 63 12.06 5.95 65.01
C GLY A 63 11.50 6.36 63.65
N GLU A 64 11.52 7.65 63.33
CA GLU A 64 11.14 8.17 62.01
C GLU A 64 12.09 7.67 60.91
N MET A 65 13.41 7.66 61.16
CA MET A 65 14.39 7.16 60.21
C MET A 65 14.18 5.67 59.90
N LEU A 66 13.91 4.84 60.91
CA LEU A 66 13.64 3.41 60.74
C LEU A 66 12.33 3.17 59.97
N ARG A 67 11.29 3.97 60.19
CA ARG A 67 10.03 3.91 59.43
C ARG A 67 10.24 4.35 57.97
N ALA A 68 10.93 5.46 57.74
CA ALA A 68 11.26 5.92 56.40
C ALA A 68 12.13 4.90 55.66
N GLN A 69 13.06 4.24 56.35
CA GLN A 69 13.89 3.18 55.77
C GLN A 69 13.08 1.93 55.43
N SER A 70 12.13 1.50 56.28
CA SER A 70 11.30 0.34 55.99
C SER A 70 10.33 0.59 54.83
N GLU A 71 9.74 1.79 54.76
CA GLU A 71 8.91 2.20 53.63
C GLU A 71 9.71 2.32 52.32
N ALA A 72 10.93 2.86 52.38
CA ALA A 72 11.83 2.91 51.24
C ALA A 72 12.24 1.51 50.77
N THR A 73 12.55 0.60 51.70
CA THR A 73 12.90 -0.79 51.38
C THR A 73 11.73 -1.54 50.77
N GLY A 74 10.52 -1.37 51.31
CA GLY A 74 9.29 -1.96 50.76
C GLY A 74 8.95 -1.44 49.35
N ARG A 75 9.16 -0.14 49.09
CA ARG A 75 9.00 0.43 47.74
C ARG A 75 10.02 -0.12 46.75
N VAL A 76 11.27 -0.30 47.17
CA VAL A 76 12.32 -0.89 46.32
C VAL A 76 12.00 -2.34 45.98
N ASP A 77 11.50 -3.13 46.95
CA ASP A 77 11.12 -4.53 46.71
C ASP A 77 9.90 -4.63 45.79
N ALA A 78 8.87 -3.79 45.98
CA ALA A 78 7.72 -3.69 45.09
C ALA A 78 8.13 -3.24 43.67
N MET A 79 9.09 -2.31 43.55
CA MET A 79 9.62 -1.88 42.27
C MET A 79 10.43 -2.99 41.59
N GLY A 80 11.19 -3.78 42.36
CA GLY A 80 11.90 -4.96 41.88
C GLY A 80 10.95 -6.03 41.34
N GLN A 81 9.87 -6.33 42.07
CA GLN A 81 8.85 -7.28 41.63
C GLN A 81 8.09 -6.79 40.39
N ALA A 82 7.77 -5.49 40.31
CA ALA A 82 7.10 -4.90 39.15
C ALA A 82 8.01 -4.90 37.90
N LEU A 83 9.31 -4.63 38.06
CA LEU A 83 10.29 -4.74 36.97
C LEU A 83 10.45 -6.19 36.52
N ALA A 84 10.58 -7.13 37.47
CA ALA A 84 10.71 -8.55 37.15
C ALA A 84 9.48 -9.10 36.42
N GLY A 85 8.26 -8.70 36.86
CA GLY A 85 7.01 -9.04 36.18
C GLY A 85 6.95 -8.49 34.75
N ARG A 86 7.26 -7.19 34.55
CA ARG A 86 7.31 -6.57 33.21
C ARG A 86 8.38 -7.18 32.32
N GLN A 87 9.54 -7.54 32.86
CA GLN A 87 10.61 -8.18 32.11
C GLN A 87 10.23 -9.60 31.69
N ALA A 88 9.54 -10.36 32.55
CA ALA A 88 9.01 -11.68 32.23
C ALA A 88 7.90 -11.62 31.16
N GLU A 89 6.98 -10.65 31.26
CA GLU A 89 5.95 -10.42 30.23
C GLU A 89 6.56 -10.00 28.89
N MET A 90 7.55 -9.10 28.91
CA MET A 90 8.27 -8.70 27.71
C MET A 90 9.01 -9.88 27.07
N ALA A 91 9.69 -10.72 27.87
CA ALA A 91 10.37 -11.91 27.38
C ALA A 91 9.38 -12.91 26.73
N ARG A 92 8.21 -13.11 27.33
CA ARG A 92 7.15 -13.96 26.75
C ARG A 92 6.59 -13.38 25.45
N ALA A 93 6.27 -12.08 25.43
CA ALA A 93 5.76 -11.41 24.23
C ALA A 93 6.78 -11.38 23.08
N VAL A 94 8.08 -11.25 23.40
CA VAL A 94 9.15 -11.36 22.41
C VAL A 94 9.27 -12.79 21.89
N ASN A 95 9.24 -13.81 22.76
CA ASN A 95 9.29 -15.20 22.32
C ASN A 95 8.08 -15.61 21.46
N GLU A 96 6.85 -15.24 21.84
CA GLU A 96 5.66 -15.53 21.02
C GLU A 96 5.71 -14.84 19.65
N ARG A 97 6.20 -13.59 19.61
CA ARG A 97 6.41 -12.86 18.34
C ARG A 97 7.52 -13.50 17.51
N LEU A 98 8.63 -13.90 18.12
CA LEU A 98 9.73 -14.56 17.44
C LEU A 98 9.32 -15.93 16.90
N ASP A 99 8.54 -16.72 17.63
CA ASP A 99 8.01 -18.00 17.16
C ASP A 99 7.04 -17.79 15.99
N THR A 100 6.14 -16.80 16.09
CA THR A 100 5.21 -16.47 15.00
C THR A 100 5.96 -16.00 13.75
N VAL A 101 6.97 -15.14 13.91
CA VAL A 101 7.81 -14.66 12.80
C VAL A 101 8.63 -15.82 12.21
N THR A 102 9.21 -16.67 13.04
CA THR A 102 10.00 -17.82 12.60
C THR A 102 9.14 -18.82 11.83
N HIS A 103 7.93 -19.11 12.32
CA HIS A 103 6.98 -19.99 11.64
C HIS A 103 6.52 -19.40 10.30
N ARG A 104 6.22 -18.09 10.25
CA ARG A 104 5.79 -17.40 9.04
C ARG A 104 6.91 -17.29 8.00
N VAL A 105 8.13 -17.02 8.44
CA VAL A 105 9.32 -17.00 7.57
C VAL A 105 9.63 -18.42 7.07
N GLY A 106 9.51 -19.44 7.92
CA GLY A 106 9.64 -20.84 7.52
C GLY A 106 8.62 -21.24 6.45
N GLN A 107 7.34 -20.95 6.67
CA GLN A 107 6.27 -21.20 5.69
C GLN A 107 6.46 -20.40 4.40
N SER A 108 6.86 -19.13 4.49
CA SER A 108 7.11 -18.28 3.32
C SER A 108 8.33 -18.76 2.53
N MET A 109 9.41 -19.20 3.21
CA MET A 109 10.58 -19.78 2.55
C MET A 109 10.26 -21.13 1.93
N GLU A 110 9.48 -21.98 2.59
CA GLU A 110 9.07 -23.26 2.03
C GLU A 110 8.15 -23.07 0.81
N GLN A 111 7.18 -22.14 0.88
CA GLN A 111 6.33 -21.79 -0.26
C GLN A 111 7.13 -21.15 -1.39
N THR A 112 8.08 -20.27 -1.09
CA THR A 112 8.96 -19.66 -2.09
C THR A 112 9.87 -20.70 -2.73
N THR A 113 10.38 -21.65 -1.94
CA THR A 113 11.20 -22.77 -2.42
C THR A 113 10.38 -23.70 -3.31
N ARG A 114 9.14 -24.04 -2.93
CA ARG A 114 8.23 -24.83 -3.78
C ARG A 114 7.87 -24.11 -5.07
N ASN A 115 7.48 -22.84 -5.00
CA ASN A 115 7.19 -22.02 -6.18
C ASN A 115 8.43 -21.86 -7.07
N THR A 116 9.63 -21.74 -6.47
CA THR A 116 10.90 -21.68 -7.20
C THR A 116 11.24 -23.04 -7.79
N MET A 117 11.03 -24.17 -7.11
CA MET A 117 11.21 -25.51 -7.65
C MET A 117 10.22 -25.82 -8.77
N ASP A 118 8.96 -25.41 -8.66
CA ASP A 118 7.98 -25.57 -9.74
C ASP A 118 8.30 -24.65 -10.92
N SER A 119 8.71 -23.40 -10.66
CA SER A 119 9.19 -22.49 -11.71
C SER A 119 10.46 -23.03 -12.35
N LEU A 120 11.40 -23.57 -11.57
CA LEU A 120 12.60 -24.23 -12.06
C LEU A 120 12.25 -25.52 -12.78
N ARG A 121 11.22 -26.28 -12.40
CA ARG A 121 10.77 -27.49 -13.09
C ARG A 121 10.11 -27.14 -14.43
N VAL A 122 9.26 -26.12 -14.48
CA VAL A 122 8.68 -25.57 -15.72
C VAL A 122 9.78 -24.97 -16.59
N LEU A 123 10.75 -24.28 -16.00
CA LEU A 123 11.93 -23.81 -16.72
C LEU A 123 12.82 -24.96 -17.15
N HIS A 124 12.93 -26.06 -16.40
CA HIS A 124 13.74 -27.24 -16.73
C HIS A 124 13.04 -28.16 -17.73
N GLU A 125 11.71 -28.10 -17.80
CA GLU A 125 10.86 -28.72 -18.84
C GLU A 125 10.95 -27.90 -20.14
N ARG A 126 10.97 -26.56 -20.04
CA ARG A 126 11.26 -25.65 -21.16
C ARG A 126 12.74 -25.64 -21.57
N LEU A 127 13.67 -25.88 -20.63
CA LEU A 127 15.12 -26.06 -20.83
C LEU A 127 15.47 -27.53 -21.00
N GLY A 128 14.49 -28.44 -21.00
CA GLY A 128 14.60 -29.83 -21.45
C GLY A 128 14.90 -29.93 -22.95
N ILE A 129 15.17 -28.79 -23.57
CA ILE A 129 15.82 -28.61 -24.85
C ILE A 129 17.35 -28.78 -24.72
N ILE A 130 17.93 -29.15 -23.58
CA ILE A 130 19.37 -29.48 -23.49
C ILE A 130 19.70 -30.86 -24.09
N ASP A 131 18.76 -31.82 -24.09
CA ASP A 131 18.90 -33.04 -24.92
C ASP A 131 18.66 -32.77 -26.42
N ASN A 132 17.95 -31.68 -26.75
CA ASN A 132 17.84 -31.19 -28.12
C ASN A 132 19.01 -30.29 -28.53
N ALA A 133 19.72 -29.66 -27.60
CA ALA A 133 20.90 -28.84 -27.91
C ALA A 133 22.10 -29.71 -28.29
N HIS A 134 22.29 -30.86 -27.62
CA HIS A 134 23.31 -31.84 -28.03
C HIS A 134 22.96 -32.54 -29.36
N LYS A 135 21.67 -32.73 -29.67
CA LYS A 135 21.23 -33.14 -31.01
C LYS A 135 21.46 -32.05 -32.07
N ASN A 136 21.15 -30.79 -31.76
CA ASN A 136 21.29 -29.66 -32.69
C ASN A 136 22.75 -29.36 -33.06
N LEU A 137 23.73 -29.65 -32.19
CA LEU A 137 25.15 -29.45 -32.52
C LEU A 137 25.70 -30.56 -33.44
N THR A 138 25.17 -31.78 -33.32
CA THR A 138 25.47 -32.88 -34.27
C THR A 138 24.70 -32.71 -35.59
N ASP A 139 23.51 -32.09 -35.52
CA ASP A 139 22.69 -31.77 -36.70
C ASP A 139 23.22 -30.58 -37.51
N LEU A 140 24.02 -29.67 -36.96
CA LEU A 140 24.57 -28.55 -37.74
C LEU A 140 25.54 -29.02 -38.84
N THR A 141 26.28 -30.11 -38.59
CA THR A 141 27.16 -30.73 -39.59
C THR A 141 26.39 -31.66 -40.53
N SER A 142 25.30 -32.27 -40.06
CA SER A 142 24.40 -33.13 -40.86
C SER A 142 23.47 -32.33 -41.79
N GLN A 143 23.02 -31.15 -41.36
CA GLN A 143 22.10 -30.28 -42.11
C GLN A 143 22.73 -29.71 -43.38
N VAL A 144 24.05 -29.54 -43.46
CA VAL A 144 24.71 -29.12 -44.71
C VAL A 144 24.55 -30.17 -45.82
N THR A 145 24.50 -31.45 -45.46
CA THR A 145 24.24 -32.57 -46.38
C THR A 145 22.76 -32.72 -46.74
N THR A 146 21.84 -32.57 -45.77
CA THR A 146 20.38 -32.70 -46.01
C THR A 146 19.78 -31.48 -46.74
N LEU A 147 20.39 -30.29 -46.59
CA LEU A 147 20.03 -29.11 -47.38
C LEU A 147 20.30 -29.37 -48.87
N ARG A 148 21.41 -29.98 -49.27
CA ARG A 148 21.71 -30.20 -50.69
C ARG A 148 20.63 -30.99 -51.44
N ASP A 149 20.04 -31.99 -50.80
CA ASP A 149 19.02 -32.87 -51.41
C ASP A 149 17.60 -32.28 -51.39
N VAL A 150 17.22 -31.55 -50.34
CA VAL A 150 15.93 -30.81 -50.27
C VAL A 150 15.95 -29.57 -51.19
N LEU A 151 17.13 -29.03 -51.48
CA LEU A 151 17.33 -27.86 -52.32
C LEU A 151 17.43 -28.17 -53.82
N ALA A 152 17.29 -29.42 -54.29
CA ALA A 152 17.38 -29.73 -55.72
C ALA A 152 16.20 -29.15 -56.54
N ASN A 153 14.98 -29.11 -55.97
CA ASN A 153 13.77 -28.64 -56.65
C ASN A 153 13.38 -27.21 -56.21
N LYS A 154 13.17 -26.30 -57.18
CA LYS A 154 12.74 -24.92 -56.96
C LYS A 154 11.49 -24.77 -56.10
N GLN A 155 10.52 -25.67 -56.25
CA GLN A 155 9.28 -25.62 -55.48
C GLN A 155 9.50 -25.99 -54.01
N SER A 156 10.26 -27.05 -53.75
CA SER A 156 10.61 -27.47 -52.39
C SER A 156 11.41 -26.41 -51.63
N ARG A 157 12.29 -25.69 -52.33
CA ARG A 157 13.03 -24.54 -51.76
C ARG A 157 12.11 -23.39 -51.35
N GLY A 158 11.17 -23.04 -52.21
CA GLY A 158 10.17 -22.00 -51.91
C GLY A 158 9.36 -22.37 -50.67
N ALA A 159 8.86 -23.61 -50.61
CA ALA A 159 8.11 -24.12 -49.47
C ALA A 159 8.94 -24.14 -48.18
N PHE A 160 10.21 -24.51 -48.23
CA PHE A 160 11.11 -24.45 -47.06
C PHE A 160 11.29 -23.01 -46.55
N GLY A 161 11.52 -22.06 -47.46
CA GLY A 161 11.66 -20.66 -47.10
C GLY A 161 10.40 -20.09 -46.45
N GLN A 162 9.24 -20.40 -47.03
CA GLN A 162 7.95 -20.01 -46.48
C GLN A 162 7.71 -20.65 -45.10
N ALA A 163 7.89 -21.96 -44.96
CA ALA A 163 7.68 -22.66 -43.69
C ALA A 163 8.55 -22.09 -42.56
N ARG A 164 9.79 -21.69 -42.85
CA ARG A 164 10.68 -21.05 -41.87
C ARG A 164 10.18 -19.68 -41.43
N MET A 165 9.68 -18.87 -42.36
CA MET A 165 9.06 -17.58 -42.06
C MET A 165 7.80 -17.77 -41.20
N GLU A 166 6.92 -18.69 -41.61
CA GLU A 166 5.67 -18.99 -40.90
C GLU A 166 5.95 -19.42 -39.46
N ALA A 167 6.94 -20.28 -39.23
CA ALA A 167 7.33 -20.70 -37.90
C ALA A 167 7.77 -19.52 -37.01
N ILE A 168 8.57 -18.59 -37.55
CA ILE A 168 9.01 -17.39 -36.80
C ILE A 168 7.82 -16.50 -36.44
N VAL A 169 6.92 -16.26 -37.39
CA VAL A 169 5.74 -15.43 -37.17
C VAL A 169 4.78 -16.09 -36.17
N GLN A 170 4.54 -17.39 -36.29
CA GLN A 170 3.65 -18.14 -35.39
C GLN A 170 4.16 -18.17 -33.94
N ASP A 171 5.48 -18.27 -33.75
CA ASP A 171 6.09 -18.29 -32.41
C ASP A 171 6.09 -16.90 -31.76
N GLY A 172 6.30 -15.84 -32.55
CA GLY A 172 6.43 -14.49 -32.03
C GLY A 172 5.14 -13.66 -31.97
N MET A 173 4.16 -13.89 -32.84
CA MET A 173 2.94 -13.07 -32.93
C MET A 173 1.71 -13.76 -32.32
N PRO A 174 0.83 -13.00 -31.64
CA PRO A 174 -0.45 -13.55 -31.17
C PRO A 174 -1.36 -13.91 -32.35
N LYS A 175 -2.16 -14.98 -32.17
CA LYS A 175 -3.18 -15.39 -33.15
C LYS A 175 -4.15 -14.22 -33.43
N GLY A 176 -4.44 -13.98 -34.70
CA GLY A 176 -5.29 -12.87 -35.16
C GLY A 176 -4.54 -11.56 -35.44
N ALA A 177 -3.26 -11.44 -35.06
CA ALA A 177 -2.42 -10.31 -35.45
C ALA A 177 -1.64 -10.54 -36.75
N TYR A 178 -1.79 -11.71 -37.37
CA TYR A 178 -1.19 -12.04 -38.64
C TYR A 178 -2.09 -12.99 -39.44
N GLU A 179 -1.88 -13.03 -40.75
CA GLU A 179 -2.55 -13.97 -41.65
C GLU A 179 -1.55 -14.43 -42.73
N PHE A 180 -1.60 -15.70 -43.10
CA PHE A 180 -0.80 -16.24 -44.20
C PHE A 180 -1.60 -16.21 -45.49
N GLN A 181 -0.94 -15.87 -46.60
CA GLN A 181 -1.56 -15.84 -47.94
C GLN A 181 -2.82 -14.93 -48.02
N HIS A 182 -2.84 -13.86 -47.22
CA HIS A 182 -3.93 -12.88 -47.21
C HIS A 182 -4.07 -12.21 -48.59
N THR A 183 -5.31 -12.01 -49.06
CA THR A 183 -5.57 -11.42 -50.38
C THR A 183 -5.76 -9.91 -50.26
N LEU A 184 -4.84 -9.15 -50.84
CA LEU A 184 -4.92 -7.69 -50.93
C LEU A 184 -6.01 -7.27 -51.94
N SER A 185 -6.38 -5.99 -51.93
CA SER A 185 -7.38 -5.43 -52.88
C SER A 185 -7.02 -5.64 -54.35
N THR A 186 -5.73 -5.73 -54.65
CA THR A 186 -5.17 -5.99 -55.99
C THR A 186 -5.30 -7.45 -56.43
N GLY A 187 -5.81 -8.35 -55.57
CA GLY A 187 -5.86 -9.80 -55.80
C GLY A 187 -4.50 -10.49 -55.65
N LYS A 188 -3.45 -9.76 -55.24
CA LYS A 188 -2.13 -10.32 -54.93
C LYS A 188 -2.10 -10.85 -53.50
N ARG A 189 -1.24 -11.85 -53.26
CA ARG A 189 -1.12 -12.55 -51.98
C ARG A 189 0.33 -12.57 -51.54
N PRO A 190 0.75 -11.72 -50.58
CA PRO A 190 2.03 -11.92 -49.89
C PRO A 190 2.00 -13.21 -49.07
N ASP A 191 3.17 -13.78 -48.77
CA ASP A 191 3.26 -15.02 -48.01
C ASP A 191 2.71 -14.86 -46.59
N CYS A 192 2.96 -13.70 -45.97
CA CYS A 192 2.42 -13.33 -44.67
C CYS A 192 2.08 -11.84 -44.61
N VAL A 193 1.04 -11.50 -43.86
CA VAL A 193 0.77 -10.14 -43.39
C VAL A 193 0.73 -10.10 -41.88
N VAL A 194 1.26 -9.02 -41.31
CA VAL A 194 1.14 -8.70 -39.88
C VAL A 194 0.31 -7.43 -39.72
N PHE A 195 -0.77 -7.50 -38.96
CA PHE A 195 -1.65 -6.37 -38.69
C PHE A 195 -1.09 -5.53 -37.54
N LEU A 196 -0.83 -4.25 -37.83
CA LEU A 196 -0.41 -3.26 -36.83
C LEU A 196 -1.63 -2.52 -36.24
N PRO A 197 -1.49 -1.74 -35.15
CA PRO A 197 -2.61 -1.07 -34.49
C PRO A 197 -3.44 -0.14 -35.39
N ASP A 198 -2.84 0.40 -36.45
CA ASP A 198 -3.50 1.24 -37.46
C ASP A 198 -4.28 0.41 -38.51
N GLN A 199 -4.38 -0.91 -38.32
CA GLN A 199 -5.06 -1.89 -39.18
C GLN A 199 -4.48 -2.04 -40.59
N ARG A 200 -3.42 -1.32 -40.94
CA ARG A 200 -2.72 -1.47 -42.22
C ARG A 200 -1.74 -2.65 -42.12
N PRO A 201 -1.88 -3.71 -42.95
CA PRO A 201 -0.98 -4.85 -42.90
C PRO A 201 0.45 -4.52 -43.35
N LEU A 202 1.42 -5.02 -42.60
CA LEU A 202 2.82 -5.13 -43.03
C LEU A 202 2.99 -6.42 -43.83
N CYS A 203 3.33 -6.31 -45.11
CA CYS A 203 3.53 -7.45 -45.99
C CYS A 203 4.94 -8.05 -45.83
N ILE A 204 5.01 -9.37 -45.74
CA ILE A 204 6.24 -10.16 -45.64
C ILE A 204 6.19 -11.24 -46.73
N ASP A 205 7.25 -11.32 -47.53
CA ASP A 205 7.34 -12.25 -48.65
C ASP A 205 8.70 -12.97 -48.63
N ALA A 206 8.68 -14.30 -48.73
CA ALA A 206 9.87 -15.13 -48.64
C ALA A 206 10.51 -15.31 -50.02
N LYS A 207 11.76 -14.84 -50.16
CA LYS A 207 12.55 -14.94 -51.39
C LYS A 207 13.90 -15.56 -51.11
N PHE A 208 14.20 -16.63 -51.84
CA PHE A 208 15.44 -17.39 -51.67
C PHE A 208 16.26 -17.42 -52.98
N PRO A 209 17.17 -16.46 -53.21
CA PRO A 209 18.01 -16.37 -54.41
C PRO A 209 19.19 -17.35 -54.36
N LEU A 210 18.94 -18.60 -53.92
CA LEU A 210 19.99 -19.56 -53.65
C LEU A 210 20.78 -19.93 -54.90
N GLU A 211 20.13 -20.13 -56.04
CA GLU A 211 20.82 -20.51 -57.29
C GLU A 211 21.87 -19.49 -57.72
N ALA A 212 21.57 -18.20 -57.58
CA ALA A 212 22.49 -17.14 -57.94
C ALA A 212 23.68 -17.07 -56.96
N ILE A 213 23.46 -17.38 -55.68
CA ILE A 213 24.53 -17.45 -54.67
C ILE A 213 25.38 -18.69 -54.84
N THR A 214 24.78 -19.85 -55.10
CA THR A 214 25.53 -21.08 -55.40
C THR A 214 26.39 -20.87 -56.64
N ALA A 215 25.86 -20.25 -57.69
CA ALA A 215 26.65 -19.90 -58.88
C ALA A 215 27.81 -18.94 -58.57
N LEU A 216 27.64 -18.01 -57.62
CA LEU A 216 28.70 -17.11 -57.17
C LEU A 216 29.79 -17.85 -56.39
N HIS A 217 29.40 -18.79 -55.54
CA HIS A 217 30.32 -19.60 -54.74
C HIS A 217 31.09 -20.63 -55.59
N ASP A 218 30.43 -21.22 -56.60
CA ASP A 218 31.01 -22.24 -57.46
C ASP A 218 31.87 -21.67 -58.60
N ALA A 219 31.86 -20.34 -58.79
CA ALA A 219 32.67 -19.65 -59.78
C ALA A 219 34.17 -19.82 -59.50
N ARG A 220 34.93 -20.31 -60.50
CA ARG A 220 36.36 -20.61 -60.36
C ARG A 220 37.26 -19.62 -61.09
N THR A 221 36.69 -18.82 -61.99
CA THR A 221 37.39 -17.77 -62.73
C THR A 221 36.83 -16.39 -62.41
N ASP A 222 37.62 -15.34 -62.60
CA ASP A 222 37.18 -13.96 -62.38
C ASP A 222 35.99 -13.57 -63.28
N GLU A 223 35.94 -14.11 -64.49
CA GLU A 223 34.84 -13.86 -65.43
C GLU A 223 33.54 -14.55 -64.99
N GLU A 224 33.62 -15.83 -64.57
CA GLU A 224 32.48 -16.53 -63.97
C GLU A 224 31.96 -15.81 -62.72
N LYS A 225 32.88 -15.34 -61.86
CA LYS A 225 32.52 -14.60 -60.65
C LYS A 225 31.78 -13.32 -60.99
N LYS A 226 32.28 -12.55 -61.96
CA LYS A 226 31.64 -11.31 -62.43
C LYS A 226 30.24 -11.56 -62.99
N ILE A 227 30.05 -12.60 -63.80
CA ILE A 227 28.74 -12.98 -64.34
C ILE A 227 27.79 -13.38 -63.22
N ALA A 228 28.24 -14.22 -62.29
CA ALA A 228 27.43 -14.67 -61.15
C ALA A 228 27.02 -13.50 -60.23
N THR A 229 27.93 -12.56 -59.95
CA THR A 229 27.65 -11.33 -59.21
C THR A 229 26.57 -10.50 -59.90
N GLN A 230 26.68 -10.28 -61.22
CA GLN A 230 25.66 -9.53 -61.96
C GLN A 230 24.29 -10.23 -61.94
N ARG A 231 24.28 -11.56 -62.06
CA ARG A 231 23.06 -12.36 -61.99
C ARG A 231 22.39 -12.25 -60.62
N LEU A 232 23.14 -12.37 -59.53
CA LEU A 232 22.61 -12.23 -58.17
C LEU A 232 22.02 -10.84 -57.94
N ARG A 233 22.75 -9.79 -58.36
CA ARG A 233 22.26 -8.40 -58.30
C ARG A 233 20.91 -8.25 -59.02
N ALA A 234 20.81 -8.78 -60.25
CA ALA A 234 19.59 -8.67 -61.04
C ALA A 234 18.42 -9.45 -60.43
N ASP A 235 18.65 -10.65 -59.89
CA ASP A 235 17.62 -11.50 -59.31
C ASP A 235 17.04 -10.91 -58.03
N VAL A 236 17.91 -10.43 -57.12
CA VAL A 236 17.47 -9.74 -55.88
C VAL A 236 16.71 -8.46 -56.22
N MET A 237 17.21 -7.64 -57.14
CA MET A 237 16.52 -6.41 -57.54
C MET A 237 15.16 -6.67 -58.19
N LYS A 238 15.04 -7.76 -58.96
CA LYS A 238 13.75 -8.18 -59.53
C LYS A 238 12.76 -8.54 -58.43
N HIS A 239 13.19 -9.31 -57.43
CA HIS A 239 12.34 -9.66 -56.29
C HIS A 239 11.90 -8.43 -55.49
N VAL A 240 12.81 -7.48 -55.26
CA VAL A 240 12.48 -6.23 -54.60
C VAL A 240 11.46 -5.41 -55.41
N GLY A 241 11.66 -5.28 -56.72
CA GLY A 241 10.69 -4.62 -57.61
C GLY A 241 9.32 -5.30 -57.61
N ASP A 242 9.30 -6.63 -57.70
CA ASP A 242 8.09 -7.44 -57.64
C ASP A 242 7.31 -7.21 -56.33
N ILE A 243 8.01 -7.17 -55.19
CA ILE A 243 7.42 -6.94 -53.85
C ILE A 243 6.86 -5.52 -53.77
N ALA A 244 7.65 -4.52 -54.16
CA ALA A 244 7.26 -3.13 -54.11
C ALA A 244 6.01 -2.86 -54.97
N GLU A 245 5.97 -3.39 -56.19
CA GLU A 245 4.84 -3.20 -57.11
C GLU A 245 3.56 -3.92 -56.65
N LYS A 246 3.70 -5.15 -56.13
CA LYS A 246 2.53 -5.98 -55.79
C LYS A 246 1.93 -5.65 -54.43
N TYR A 247 2.74 -5.22 -53.47
CA TYR A 247 2.35 -5.18 -52.06
C TYR A 247 2.39 -3.79 -51.44
N LEU A 248 3.02 -2.77 -52.03
CA LEU A 248 2.99 -1.41 -51.48
C LEU A 248 1.81 -0.62 -52.06
N ILE A 249 0.68 -0.69 -51.36
CA ILE A 249 -0.57 -0.02 -51.75
C ILE A 249 -0.83 1.15 -50.80
N ALA A 250 -0.81 2.36 -51.36
CA ALA A 250 -0.98 3.59 -50.58
C ALA A 250 -2.33 3.62 -49.86
N GLY A 251 -2.29 3.78 -48.54
CA GLY A 251 -3.48 3.81 -47.67
C GLY A 251 -4.04 2.45 -47.27
N GLU A 252 -3.58 1.35 -47.87
CA GLU A 252 -4.01 -0.02 -47.54
C GLU A 252 -2.91 -0.76 -46.76
N THR A 253 -1.72 -0.92 -47.33
CA THR A 253 -0.60 -1.62 -46.68
C THR A 253 0.31 -0.63 -45.97
N GLN A 254 1.21 -1.13 -45.13
CA GLN A 254 2.29 -0.30 -44.58
C GLN A 254 3.16 0.30 -45.70
N ASP A 255 3.83 1.41 -45.37
CA ASP A 255 4.69 2.12 -46.34
C ASP A 255 5.94 1.34 -46.71
N THR A 256 6.27 0.30 -45.93
CA THR A 256 7.41 -0.59 -46.10
C THR A 256 6.92 -2.05 -46.19
N ALA A 257 7.62 -2.89 -46.96
CA ALA A 257 7.43 -4.34 -46.97
C ALA A 257 8.72 -5.07 -46.59
N LEU A 258 8.62 -6.29 -46.07
CA LEU A 258 9.76 -7.11 -45.70
C LEU A 258 10.00 -8.20 -46.75
N MET A 259 11.23 -8.27 -47.27
CA MET A 259 11.70 -9.40 -48.06
C MET A 259 12.47 -10.36 -47.15
N PHE A 260 11.86 -11.49 -46.82
CA PHE A 260 12.48 -12.49 -45.97
C PHE A 260 13.43 -13.39 -46.75
N VAL A 261 14.67 -13.46 -46.28
CA VAL A 261 15.73 -14.30 -46.84
C VAL A 261 15.97 -15.46 -45.87
N PRO A 262 15.58 -16.72 -46.21
CA PRO A 262 15.50 -17.83 -45.25
C PRO A 262 16.86 -18.46 -44.86
N SER A 263 17.96 -17.71 -44.95
CA SER A 263 19.30 -18.13 -44.59
C SER A 263 20.14 -16.92 -44.15
N GLU A 264 20.74 -17.03 -42.97
CA GLU A 264 21.59 -15.96 -42.41
C GLU A 264 22.83 -15.72 -43.28
N SER A 265 23.48 -16.80 -43.74
CA SER A 265 24.67 -16.71 -44.58
C SER A 265 24.37 -16.05 -45.93
N VAL A 266 23.21 -16.35 -46.52
CA VAL A 266 22.79 -15.75 -47.79
C VAL A 266 22.44 -14.28 -47.62
N TYR A 267 21.78 -13.91 -46.52
CA TYR A 267 21.54 -12.51 -46.19
C TYR A 267 22.85 -11.74 -46.00
N ALA A 268 23.80 -12.28 -45.24
CA ALA A 268 25.10 -11.65 -44.98
C ALA A 268 25.89 -11.41 -46.28
N GLU A 269 25.93 -12.40 -47.18
CA GLU A 269 26.61 -12.27 -48.48
C GLU A 269 26.01 -11.14 -49.34
N ILE A 270 24.67 -11.02 -49.37
CA ILE A 270 23.99 -9.94 -50.08
C ILE A 270 24.31 -8.59 -49.43
N HIS A 271 24.25 -8.53 -48.11
CA HIS A 271 24.46 -7.30 -47.34
C HIS A 271 25.90 -6.77 -47.49
N ASP A 272 26.90 -7.65 -47.39
CA ASP A 272 28.31 -7.27 -47.42
C ASP A 272 28.83 -7.05 -48.85
N GLY A 273 28.35 -7.83 -49.82
CA GLY A 273 28.81 -7.78 -51.20
C GLY A 273 28.07 -6.80 -52.11
N PHE A 274 26.85 -6.38 -51.74
CA PHE A 274 25.94 -5.66 -52.63
C PHE A 274 25.22 -4.49 -51.96
N ASP A 275 25.98 -3.58 -51.33
CA ASP A 275 25.42 -2.35 -50.73
C ASP A 275 24.51 -1.56 -51.71
N ASP A 276 24.88 -1.52 -53.00
CA ASP A 276 24.06 -0.87 -54.02
C ASP A 276 22.65 -1.45 -54.17
N VAL A 277 22.50 -2.76 -53.93
CA VAL A 277 21.20 -3.47 -53.93
C VAL A 277 20.43 -3.15 -52.65
N ILE A 278 21.09 -3.16 -51.50
CA ILE A 278 20.45 -2.84 -50.21
C ILE A 278 19.90 -1.40 -50.23
N GLN A 279 20.70 -0.44 -50.70
CA GLN A 279 20.28 0.96 -50.81
C GLN A 279 19.11 1.14 -51.77
N LYS A 280 19.14 0.46 -52.93
CA LYS A 280 18.01 0.51 -53.88
C LYS A 280 16.76 -0.14 -53.31
N ALA A 281 16.90 -1.23 -52.57
CA ALA A 281 15.78 -1.90 -51.93
C ALA A 281 15.13 -1.00 -50.87
N TYR A 282 15.94 -0.35 -50.04
CA TYR A 282 15.46 0.62 -49.06
C TYR A 282 14.73 1.80 -49.73
N ARG A 283 15.24 2.33 -50.84
CA ARG A 283 14.54 3.38 -51.63
C ARG A 283 13.23 2.89 -52.25
N ALA A 284 13.15 1.61 -52.60
CA ALA A 284 11.91 0.96 -53.02
C ALA A 284 10.97 0.65 -51.84
N ARG A 285 11.35 1.02 -50.61
CA ARG A 285 10.63 0.72 -49.36
C ARG A 285 10.46 -0.78 -49.11
N VAL A 286 11.46 -1.56 -49.52
CA VAL A 286 11.55 -3.00 -49.24
C VAL A 286 12.79 -3.25 -48.39
N VAL A 287 12.59 -3.80 -47.20
CA VAL A 287 13.67 -4.11 -46.26
C VAL A 287 13.96 -5.60 -46.29
N LEU A 288 15.20 -5.95 -46.57
CA LEU A 288 15.66 -7.33 -46.52
C LEU A 288 15.85 -7.73 -45.06
N VAL A 289 15.36 -8.91 -44.69
CA VAL A 289 15.48 -9.45 -43.33
C VAL A 289 15.92 -10.91 -43.35
N SER A 290 16.88 -11.26 -42.49
CA SER A 290 17.28 -12.63 -42.18
C SER A 290 16.34 -13.26 -41.12
N PRO A 291 16.47 -14.56 -40.80
CA PRO A 291 15.72 -15.17 -39.70
C PRO A 291 15.88 -14.43 -38.37
N SER A 292 17.10 -14.01 -38.04
CA SER A 292 17.39 -13.30 -36.78
C SER A 292 16.75 -11.91 -36.78
N LEU A 293 16.82 -11.18 -37.90
CA LEU A 293 16.20 -9.86 -38.01
C LEU A 293 14.67 -9.92 -38.04
N LEU A 294 14.10 -10.95 -38.68
CA LEU A 294 12.65 -11.16 -38.67
C LEU A 294 12.15 -11.44 -37.25
N MET A 295 12.84 -12.30 -36.49
CA MET A 295 12.52 -12.53 -35.08
C MET A 295 12.51 -11.23 -34.27
N LEU A 296 13.52 -10.37 -34.45
CA LEU A 296 13.60 -9.07 -33.78
C LEU A 296 12.45 -8.14 -34.22
N ALA A 297 12.19 -8.05 -35.53
CA ALA A 297 11.10 -7.24 -36.05
C ALA A 297 9.74 -7.69 -35.49
N ILE A 298 9.53 -9.00 -35.39
CA ILE A 298 8.32 -9.60 -34.81
C ILE A 298 8.20 -9.27 -33.31
N GLN A 299 9.28 -9.33 -32.54
CA GLN A 299 9.26 -8.91 -31.13
C GLN A 299 8.88 -7.43 -30.97
N VAL A 300 9.42 -6.56 -31.82
CA VAL A 300 9.06 -5.13 -31.83
C VAL A 300 7.59 -4.94 -32.17
N MET A 301 7.08 -5.63 -33.20
CA MET A 301 5.66 -5.58 -33.57
C MET A 301 4.75 -6.10 -32.46
N GLN A 302 5.14 -7.18 -31.79
CA GLN A 302 4.41 -7.74 -30.65
C GLN A 302 4.31 -6.72 -29.50
N GLN A 303 5.41 -6.02 -29.20
CA GLN A 303 5.44 -4.99 -28.17
C GLN A 303 4.53 -3.80 -28.54
N ILE A 304 4.58 -3.34 -29.79
CA ILE A 304 3.70 -2.27 -30.28
C ILE A 304 2.22 -2.65 -30.13
N LEU A 305 1.84 -3.88 -30.49
CA LEU A 305 0.47 -4.38 -30.31
C LEU A 305 0.06 -4.53 -28.85
N LYS A 306 0.99 -4.88 -27.97
CA LYS A 306 0.73 -4.93 -26.53
C LYS A 306 0.49 -3.53 -25.97
N ASP A 307 1.31 -2.57 -26.37
CA ASP A 307 1.18 -1.18 -25.94
C ASP A 307 -0.11 -0.53 -26.43
N ALA A 308 -0.52 -0.80 -27.68
CA ALA A 308 -1.81 -0.36 -28.20
C ALA A 308 -3.00 -0.93 -27.38
N ARG A 309 -3.00 -2.25 -27.12
CA ARG A 309 -4.04 -2.88 -26.30
C ARG A 309 -4.09 -2.33 -24.86
N MET A 310 -2.94 -2.01 -24.27
CA MET A 310 -2.90 -1.37 -22.94
C MET A 310 -3.49 0.03 -22.96
N ARG A 311 -3.29 0.80 -24.04
CA ARG A 311 -3.91 2.13 -24.19
C ARG A 311 -5.42 2.03 -24.32
N ASP A 312 -5.93 1.12 -25.15
CA ASP A 312 -7.37 0.90 -25.31
C ASP A 312 -8.03 0.50 -23.99
N ALA A 313 -7.39 -0.41 -23.23
CA ALA A 313 -7.86 -0.80 -21.91
C ALA A 313 -7.85 0.37 -20.91
N ALA A 314 -6.85 1.25 -20.97
CA ALA A 314 -6.79 2.42 -20.09
C ALA A 314 -7.92 3.43 -20.39
N ASP A 315 -8.28 3.62 -21.66
CA ASP A 315 -9.42 4.47 -22.05
C ASP A 315 -10.76 3.88 -21.58
N GLN A 316 -10.91 2.55 -21.64
CA GLN A 316 -12.08 1.85 -21.08
C GLN A 316 -12.15 2.04 -19.56
N ILE A 317 -11.03 1.80 -18.84
CA ILE A 317 -10.96 2.01 -17.39
C ILE A 317 -11.31 3.46 -17.04
N ARG A 318 -10.78 4.46 -17.77
CA ARG A 318 -11.12 5.87 -17.54
C ARG A 318 -12.62 6.11 -17.66
N THR A 319 -13.26 5.51 -18.67
CA THR A 319 -14.70 5.62 -18.88
C THR A 319 -15.49 5.00 -17.73
N GLU A 320 -15.11 3.81 -17.28
CA GLU A 320 -15.77 3.16 -16.13
C GLU A 320 -15.56 3.92 -14.82
N VAL A 321 -14.40 4.55 -14.62
CA VAL A 321 -14.14 5.41 -13.44
C VAL A 321 -15.04 6.65 -13.46
N LEU A 322 -15.29 7.24 -14.63
CA LEU A 322 -16.23 8.37 -14.75
C LEU A 322 -17.66 7.94 -14.42
N ASN A 323 -18.12 6.80 -14.97
CA ASN A 323 -19.43 6.23 -14.66
C ASN A 323 -19.60 5.97 -13.16
N LEU A 324 -18.57 5.42 -12.51
CA LEU A 324 -18.56 5.19 -11.07
C LEU A 324 -18.67 6.50 -10.26
N GLY A 325 -18.03 7.58 -10.73
CA GLY A 325 -18.15 8.91 -10.13
C GLY A 325 -19.57 9.48 -10.18
N ASP A 326 -20.26 9.26 -11.29
CA ASP A 326 -21.67 9.63 -11.45
C ASP A 326 -22.58 8.83 -10.51
N ASP A 327 -22.34 7.52 -10.38
CA ASP A 327 -23.08 6.66 -9.47
C ASP A 327 -22.85 7.04 -8.00
N LEU A 328 -21.63 7.39 -7.62
CA LEU A 328 -21.32 7.90 -6.28
C LEU A 328 -22.03 9.23 -6.01
N THR A 329 -22.13 10.10 -7.01
CA THR A 329 -22.88 11.37 -6.91
C THR A 329 -24.36 11.11 -6.67
N ARG A 330 -24.98 10.20 -7.42
CA ARG A 330 -26.39 9.79 -7.22
C ARG A 330 -26.60 9.15 -5.85
N LEU A 331 -25.66 8.31 -5.39
CA LEU A 331 -25.72 7.71 -4.06
C LEU A 331 -25.68 8.79 -2.98
N ARG A 332 -24.77 9.76 -3.09
CA ARG A 332 -24.68 10.90 -2.16
C ARG A 332 -26.00 11.67 -2.10
N GLU A 333 -26.62 11.98 -3.23
CA GLU A 333 -27.92 12.66 -3.25
C GLU A 333 -29.01 11.87 -2.54
N ARG A 334 -29.07 10.54 -2.74
CA ARG A 334 -30.03 9.67 -2.05
C ARG A 334 -29.79 9.65 -0.55
N VAL A 335 -28.54 9.59 -0.11
CA VAL A 335 -28.17 9.65 1.32
C VAL A 335 -28.57 11.01 1.92
N LEU A 336 -28.33 12.12 1.23
CA LEU A 336 -28.74 13.46 1.69
C LEU A 336 -30.26 13.58 1.80
N LYS A 337 -31.01 13.04 0.84
CA LYS A 337 -32.49 13.00 0.91
C LYS A 337 -32.96 12.16 2.10
N LEU A 338 -32.33 11.00 2.33
CA LEU A 338 -32.64 10.15 3.47
C LEU A 338 -32.36 10.85 4.81
N GLN A 339 -31.22 11.54 4.93
CA GLN A 339 -30.87 12.34 6.10
C GLN A 339 -31.95 13.40 6.40
N LYS A 340 -32.44 14.08 5.35
CA LYS A 340 -33.54 15.03 5.49
C LYS A 340 -34.81 14.36 6.04
N HIS A 341 -35.21 13.21 5.50
CA HIS A 341 -36.37 12.47 6.00
C HIS A 341 -36.25 12.05 7.47
N PHE A 342 -35.06 11.65 7.93
CA PHE A 342 -34.83 11.39 9.36
C PHE A 342 -34.92 12.65 10.22
N SER A 343 -34.46 13.79 9.71
CA SER A 343 -34.62 15.08 10.39
C SER A 343 -36.10 15.45 10.55
N ASP A 344 -36.88 15.30 9.49
CA ASP A 344 -38.31 15.59 9.48
C ASP A 344 -39.06 14.63 10.44
N ALA A 345 -38.75 13.33 10.41
CA ALA A 345 -39.33 12.35 11.34
C ALA A 345 -39.00 12.66 12.81
N ASN A 346 -37.78 13.11 13.10
CA ASN A 346 -37.39 13.53 14.46
C ASN A 346 -38.14 14.79 14.93
N GLU A 347 -38.46 15.72 14.02
CA GLU A 347 -39.33 16.85 14.31
C GLU A 347 -40.74 16.38 14.67
N ASP A 348 -41.32 15.49 13.86
CA ASP A 348 -42.67 14.95 14.09
C ASP A 348 -42.77 14.23 15.45
N VAL A 349 -41.78 13.39 15.78
CA VAL A 349 -41.70 12.73 17.10
C VAL A 349 -41.66 13.77 18.22
N ARG A 350 -40.91 14.87 18.06
CA ARG A 350 -40.85 15.94 19.06
C ARG A 350 -42.21 16.61 19.25
N GLN A 351 -42.93 16.90 18.18
CA GLN A 351 -44.27 17.51 18.25
C GLN A 351 -45.29 16.58 18.92
N ILE A 352 -45.20 15.27 18.68
CA ILE A 352 -46.01 14.25 19.36
C ILE A 352 -45.73 14.26 20.86
N LEU A 353 -44.46 14.26 21.27
CA LEU A 353 -44.08 14.30 22.69
C LEU A 353 -44.57 15.57 23.40
N ILE A 354 -44.47 16.73 22.75
CA ILE A 354 -45.02 18.00 23.29
C ILE A 354 -46.54 17.89 23.48
N SER A 355 -47.24 17.28 22.52
CA SER A 355 -48.69 17.11 22.60
C SER A 355 -49.08 16.13 23.70
N ALA A 356 -48.34 15.03 23.85
CA ALA A 356 -48.52 14.05 24.93
C ALA A 356 -48.33 14.69 26.32
N ASP A 357 -47.28 15.48 26.53
CA ASP A 357 -47.03 16.21 27.78
C ASP A 357 -48.15 17.22 28.10
N LYS A 358 -48.69 17.91 27.08
CA LYS A 358 -49.86 18.79 27.27
C LYS A 358 -51.11 18.01 27.68
N ILE A 359 -51.34 16.84 27.09
CA ILE A 359 -52.47 15.97 27.43
C ILE A 359 -52.31 15.45 28.87
N GLU A 360 -51.13 14.98 29.25
CA GLU A 360 -50.80 14.52 30.60
C GLU A 360 -51.04 15.62 31.65
N LYS A 361 -50.53 16.83 31.40
CA LYS A 361 -50.79 18.00 32.26
C LYS A 361 -52.28 18.34 32.39
N ARG A 362 -53.04 18.19 31.31
CA ARG A 362 -54.50 18.44 31.35
C ARG A 362 -55.23 17.32 32.09
N ALA A 363 -54.83 16.07 31.91
CA ALA A 363 -55.38 14.93 32.63
C ALA A 363 -55.16 15.08 34.15
N GLY A 364 -53.93 15.44 34.58
CA GLY A 364 -53.65 15.71 35.99
C GLY A 364 -54.50 16.84 36.58
N ARG A 365 -54.75 17.92 35.82
CA ARG A 365 -55.67 18.99 36.26
C ARG A 365 -57.12 18.54 36.39
N ILE A 366 -57.58 17.62 35.54
CA ILE A 366 -58.94 17.06 35.63
C ILE A 366 -59.05 16.17 36.86
N GLU A 367 -58.02 15.36 37.15
CA GLU A 367 -57.94 14.53 38.35
C GLU A 367 -57.92 15.39 39.64
N GLU A 368 -57.26 16.55 39.61
CA GLU A 368 -57.29 17.53 40.71
C GLU A 368 -58.65 18.25 40.86
N LEU A 369 -59.44 18.36 39.77
CA LEU A 369 -60.74 19.04 39.77
C LEU A 369 -61.92 18.13 40.18
N ASP A 370 -61.75 16.80 40.22
CA ASP A 370 -62.86 15.86 40.42
C ASP A 370 -63.12 15.44 41.90
N PHE A 371 -62.55 16.14 42.89
CA PHE A 371 -62.83 15.87 44.31
C PHE A 371 -63.15 17.10 45.18
N SER A 372 -63.90 18.07 44.66
CA SER A 372 -64.59 19.03 45.55
C SER A 372 -65.93 19.53 45.03
N LYS A 373 -66.99 18.83 45.49
CA LYS A 373 -68.42 19.21 45.55
C LYS A 373 -69.17 19.37 44.22
N THR A 374 -70.33 18.70 44.14
CA THR A 374 -71.62 19.42 44.11
C THR A 374 -72.77 18.50 44.54
N GLU A 375 -73.50 18.97 45.54
CA GLU A 375 -74.80 18.51 46.04
C GLU A 375 -75.90 18.70 44.97
N ALA A 376 -76.77 17.68 44.87
CA ALA A 376 -78.22 17.68 44.57
C ALA A 376 -78.85 18.52 43.42
N PRO A 377 -79.97 18.04 42.84
CA PRO A 377 -80.32 18.26 41.44
C PRO A 377 -81.39 19.36 41.22
N VAL A 378 -81.41 19.95 40.01
CA VAL A 378 -82.49 20.83 39.54
C VAL A 378 -83.14 20.20 38.30
N GLU A 379 -84.44 19.90 38.43
CA GLU A 379 -85.40 19.51 37.40
C GLU A 379 -85.55 20.59 36.32
N SER A 380 -85.60 20.28 35.01
CA SER A 380 -86.84 20.05 34.21
C SER A 380 -86.52 20.42 32.72
N PRO A 381 -87.41 20.25 31.70
CA PRO A 381 -88.44 19.26 31.41
C PRO A 381 -88.28 18.58 30.01
N ARG A 382 -89.23 17.69 29.68
CA ARG A 382 -89.30 16.70 28.59
C ARG A 382 -89.19 17.19 27.13
N LEU A 383 -88.65 16.27 26.32
CA LEU A 383 -88.64 16.15 24.85
C LEU A 383 -89.96 16.43 24.12
N VAL A 384 -89.84 17.09 22.96
CA VAL A 384 -90.71 16.87 21.79
C VAL A 384 -89.82 16.75 20.54
N LYS A 385 -89.86 15.58 19.89
CA LYS A 385 -89.30 15.35 18.54
C LYS A 385 -90.20 16.00 17.48
N PRO A 386 -89.62 16.44 16.35
CA PRO A 386 -90.28 16.19 15.08
C PRO A 386 -89.39 15.47 14.06
N ALA A 387 -90.10 14.92 13.09
CA ALA A 387 -89.71 13.94 12.07
C ALA A 387 -88.60 14.38 11.10
N THR A 388 -87.91 13.37 10.61
CA THR A 388 -87.04 13.32 9.43
C THR A 388 -87.75 13.85 8.17
N PRO A 389 -86.97 14.36 7.19
CA PRO A 389 -87.08 13.76 5.87
C PRO A 389 -85.71 13.44 5.25
N GLU A 390 -85.65 12.26 4.63
CA GLU A 390 -84.57 11.81 3.77
C GLU A 390 -84.37 12.75 2.58
N LEU A 391 -83.12 13.08 2.26
CA LEU A 391 -82.71 13.68 0.99
C LEU A 391 -81.24 13.28 0.76
N PHE A 392 -80.99 12.28 -0.08
CA PHE A 392 -80.24 12.40 -1.34
C PHE A 392 -79.94 11.01 -1.95
N PRO A 393 -80.03 10.85 -3.30
CA PRO A 393 -80.02 9.55 -3.97
C PRO A 393 -78.63 9.09 -4.47
N LEU A 394 -78.49 7.77 -4.63
CA LEU A 394 -77.32 7.05 -5.17
C LEU A 394 -77.09 7.29 -6.69
N PRO A 395 -75.87 7.06 -7.20
CA PRO A 395 -75.37 7.68 -8.43
C PRO A 395 -75.70 6.93 -9.74
N ARG A 396 -75.76 7.70 -10.82
CA ARG A 396 -76.07 7.28 -12.19
C ARG A 396 -74.84 6.65 -12.86
N LYS A 397 -75.00 5.44 -13.41
CA LYS A 397 -73.99 4.74 -14.24
C LYS A 397 -73.86 5.43 -15.61
N LEU A 398 -72.63 5.72 -16.02
CA LEU A 398 -72.28 6.16 -17.37
C LEU A 398 -72.21 4.93 -18.30
N GLN A 399 -72.85 5.01 -19.47
CA GLN A 399 -72.66 4.10 -20.60
C GLN A 399 -71.76 4.75 -21.64
N ALA A 400 -70.97 3.91 -22.30
CA ALA A 400 -69.93 4.28 -23.26
C ALA A 400 -70.49 4.66 -24.64
N GLY A 401 -69.87 5.67 -25.26
CA GLY A 401 -70.01 5.98 -26.68
C GLY A 401 -70.57 7.36 -26.96
N GLU A 402 -69.77 8.41 -26.75
CA GLU A 402 -69.72 9.65 -27.53
C GLU A 402 -68.39 10.37 -27.28
#